data_AF-A0A661SAY3-F1
#
_entry.id   AF-A0A661SAY3-F1
#
_cell.length_a   1.000
_cell.length_b   1.000
_cell.length_c   1.000
_cell.angle_alpha   90.00
_cell.angle_beta   90.00
_cell.angle_gamma   90.00
#
_symmetry.space_group_name_H-M   'P 1'
#
loop_
_entity.id
_entity.type
_entity.pdbx_description
1 polymer ?
#
loop_
_entity_poly.entity_id
_entity_poly.type
_entity_poly.pdbx_seq_one_letter_code
_entity_poly.pdbx_strand_id
1 'polypeptide(L)' 'MSKILRINTREKTHTFEDVSSDLASLGGRGLTAKIILKEVPPT' A
#
# COMPACT_ATOMS: atom_id res chain seq x y z
N MET A 1 -8.28 -0.01 -13.38
CA MET A 1 -8.58 0.74 -12.14
C MET A 1 -8.20 -0.13 -10.97
N SER A 2 -6.95 -0.02 -10.50
CA SER A 2 -6.48 -0.75 -9.32
C SER A 2 -6.59 0.18 -8.11
N LYS A 3 -7.15 -0.31 -7.00
CA LYS A 3 -7.26 0.42 -5.73
C LYS A 3 -6.59 -0.39 -4.63
N ILE A 4 -6.08 0.27 -3.61
CA ILE A 4 -5.52 -0.36 -2.41
C ILE A 4 -6.54 -0.22 -1.28
N LEU A 5 -6.86 -1.33 -0.64
CA LEU A 5 -7.65 -1.35 0.59
C LEU A 5 -6.69 -1.21 1.78
N ARG A 6 -6.80 -0.09 2.50
CA ARG A 6 -6.06 0.16 3.74
C ARG A 6 -6.95 -0.15 4.92
N ILE A 7 -6.45 -0.95 5.85
CA ILE A 7 -7.16 -1.33 7.07
C ILE A 7 -6.28 -0.97 8.27
N ASN A 8 -6.80 -0.12 9.15
CA ASN A 8 -6.18 0.12 10.45
C ASN A 8 -6.89 -0.74 11.50
N THR A 9 -6.23 -1.80 11.95
CA THR A 9 -6.80 -2.75 12.92
C THR A 9 -6.87 -2.19 14.34
N ARG A 10 -6.08 -1.15 14.66
CA ARG A 10 -6.11 -0.47 15.96
C ARG A 10 -7.35 0.40 16.10
N GLU A 11 -7.67 1.17 15.05
CA GLU A 11 -8.83 2.08 15.04
C GLU A 11 -10.10 1.45 14.45
N LYS A 12 -9.98 0.25 13.87
CA LYS A 12 -11.06 -0.47 13.17
C LYS A 12 -11.66 0.34 12.00
N THR A 13 -10.81 1.10 11.33
CA THR A 13 -11.18 1.91 10.16
C THR A 13 -10.64 1.29 8.87
N HIS A 14 -11.29 1.58 7.75
CA HIS A 14 -10.82 1.18 6.43
C HIS A 14 -11.01 2.32 5.42
N THR A 15 -10.11 2.39 4.45
CA THR A 15 -10.18 3.35 3.34
C THR A 15 -9.75 2.70 2.04
N PHE A 16 -10.31 3.17 0.93
CA PHE A 16 -9.83 2.82 -0.41
C PHE A 16 -9.01 3.99 -0.94
N GLU A 17 -7.76 3.72 -1.28
CA GLU A 17 -6.89 4.69 -1.95
C GLU A 17 -6.65 4.27 -3.40
N ASP A 18 -6.48 5.26 -4.27
CA ASP A 18 -6.01 5.00 -5.62
C ASP A 18 -4.51 4.70 -5.60
N VAL A 19 -4.08 3.78 -6.47
CA VAL A 19 -2.67 3.42 -6.57
C VAL A 19 -1.89 4.61 -7.10
N SER A 20 -0.90 5.08 -6.33
CA SER A 20 -0.04 6.19 -6.74
C SER A 20 0.75 5.87 -8.01
N SER A 21 1.11 6.89 -8.78
CA SER A 21 1.76 6.73 -10.10
C SER A 21 3.07 5.94 -10.05
N ASP A 22 3.80 6.01 -8.95
CA ASP A 22 5.06 5.29 -8.73
C ASP A 22 4.88 3.80 -8.38
N LEU A 23 3.65 3.41 -8.02
CA LEU A 23 3.26 2.03 -7.73
C LEU A 23 2.42 1.42 -8.86
N ALA A 24 1.84 2.25 -9.72
CA ALA A 24 0.88 1.85 -10.76
C ALA A 24 1.47 0.91 -11.83
N SER A 25 2.77 0.97 -12.08
CA SER A 25 3.47 0.07 -13.02
C SER A 25 3.93 -1.25 -12.37
N LEU A 26 3.80 -1.38 -11.04
CA LEU A 26 4.22 -2.54 -10.28
C LEU A 26 3.03 -3.47 -10.00
N GLY A 27 3.32 -4.76 -9.79
CA GLY A 27 2.32 -5.76 -9.42
C GLY A 27 2.83 -6.69 -8.33
N GLY A 28 1.92 -7.46 -7.74
CA GLY A 28 2.17 -8.53 -6.77
C GLY A 28 3.34 -8.23 -5.81
N ARG A 29 4.50 -8.83 -6.11
CA ARG A 29 5.71 -8.73 -5.27
C ARG A 29 6.36 -7.35 -5.28
N GLY A 30 6.50 -6.73 -6.45
CA GLY A 30 7.18 -5.44 -6.59
C GLY A 30 6.40 -4.33 -5.89
N LEU A 31 5.07 -4.36 -6.02
CA LEU A 31 4.17 -3.43 -5.33
C LEU A 31 4.33 -3.55 -3.81
N THR A 32 4.23 -4.76 -3.27
CA THR A 32 4.34 -5.01 -1.83
C THR A 32 5.71 -4.61 -1.28
N ALA A 33 6.81 -4.96 -1.96
CA ALA A 33 8.15 -4.60 -1.50
C ALA A 33 8.35 -3.08 -1.41
N LYS A 34 7.81 -2.33 -2.39
CA LYS A 34 7.92 -0.87 -2.40
C LYS A 34 7.07 -0.21 -1.32
N ILE A 35 5.87 -0.74 -1.04
CA ILE A 35 5.02 -0.28 0.07
C ILE A 35 5.73 -0.48 1.41
N ILE A 36 6.26 -1.69 1.66
CA ILE A 36 6.99 -2.00 2.90
C ILE A 36 8.18 -1.07 3.09
N LEU A 37 9.00 -0.87 2.04
CA LEU A 37 10.17 0.02 2.10
C LEU A 37 9.81 1.46 2.50
N LYS A 38 8.64 1.96 2.13
CA LYS A 38 8.22 3.34 2.44
C LYS A 38 7.60 3.48 3.83
N GLU A 39 6.82 2.49 4.25
CA GLU A 39 5.92 2.61 5.41
C GLU A 39 6.46 1.91 6.66
N VAL A 40 7.39 0.97 6.51
CA VAL A 40 8.00 0.25 7.64
C VAL A 40 9.39 0.83 7.91
N PRO A 41 9.61 1.45 9.09
CA PRO A 41 10.92 1.95 9.47
C PRO A 41 11.98 0.84 9.46
N PRO A 42 13.23 1.14 9.08
CA PRO A 42 14.32 0.19 9.24
C PRO A 42 14.55 -0.05 10.75
N THR A 43 14.62 -1.32 11.14
CA THR A 43 15.14 -1.75 12.45
C THR A 43 16.64 -1.90 12.41
#